data_AF-A0A498P7G6-F1
#
_entry.id   AF-A0A498P7G6-F1
#
_cell.length_a   1.000
_cell.length_b   1.000
_cell.length_c   1.000
_cell.angle_alpha   90.00
_cell.angle_beta   90.00
_cell.angle_gamma   90.00
#
_symmetry.space_group_name_H-M   'P 1'
#
loop_
_entity.id
_entity.type
_entity.pdbx_description
1 polymer ?
#
loop_
_entity_poly.entity_id
_entity_poly.type
_entity_poly.pdbx_seq_one_letter_code
_entity_poly.pdbx_strand_id
1 'polypeptide(L)'
;MECCSQSSKVWNALQASKKQREANSNRTGPVEKLLNRDIARGYEKVPIPCVNAVDSEPCPDNYKYVPDSCVTSPMNIDKNITHLQYCVCKDDCSSAGCMCGQLSLRCWYDKESRLLPEFCNEEPPLIFECNHACSCWRNCKNRVVQNGLRIRLQLFRTQMMGWGVKTLQDIPQGTFVCEYVGEIISDAEADVRENDSYLFSLDSKVSPS
;
A
#
# COMPACT_ATOMS: atom_id res chain seq x y z
N MET A 1 -53.04 18.29 22.18
CA MET A 1 -51.90 18.24 21.26
C MET A 1 -52.26 17.23 20.18
N GLU A 2 -52.67 17.71 19.02
CA GLU A 2 -53.24 16.90 17.94
C GLU A 2 -52.16 16.00 17.31
N CYS A 3 -52.32 14.68 17.45
CA CYS A 3 -51.59 13.73 16.63
C CYS A 3 -51.99 13.91 15.17
N CYS A 4 -51.00 14.07 14.28
CA CYS A 4 -51.21 14.27 12.84
C CYS A 4 -52.22 13.26 12.27
N SER A 5 -53.21 13.76 11.51
CA SER A 5 -54.21 12.91 10.85
C SER A 5 -53.54 11.89 9.93
N GLN A 6 -54.09 10.68 9.86
CA GLN A 6 -53.60 9.61 8.96
C GLN A 6 -53.66 9.98 7.47
N SER A 7 -54.28 11.11 7.12
CA SER A 7 -54.34 11.68 5.77
C SER A 7 -53.34 12.83 5.52
N SER A 8 -52.54 13.21 6.53
CA SER A 8 -51.55 14.29 6.40
C SER A 8 -50.42 13.91 5.44
N LYS A 9 -49.95 14.90 4.67
CA LYS A 9 -48.76 14.77 3.79
C LYS A 9 -47.53 14.26 4.55
N VAL A 10 -47.39 14.65 5.82
CA VAL A 10 -46.29 14.20 6.71
C VAL A 10 -46.42 12.71 7.03
N TRP A 11 -47.64 12.22 7.26
CA TRP A 11 -47.90 10.81 7.56
C TRP A 11 -47.58 9.91 6.36
N ASN A 12 -47.95 10.36 5.15
CA ASN A 12 -47.62 9.67 3.91
C ASN A 12 -46.10 9.63 3.64
N ALA A 13 -45.37 10.72 3.92
CA ALA A 13 -43.92 10.77 3.79
C ALA A 13 -43.20 9.83 4.79
N LEU A 14 -43.72 9.72 6.01
CA LEU A 14 -43.21 8.79 7.02
C LEU A 14 -43.45 7.32 6.63
N GLN A 15 -44.63 6.99 6.08
CA GLN A 15 -44.91 5.64 5.57
C GLN A 15 -44.07 5.28 4.35
N ALA A 16 -43.85 6.23 3.43
CA ALA A 16 -42.95 6.02 2.29
C ALA A 16 -41.51 5.75 2.79
N SER A 17 -41.02 6.54 3.74
CA SER A 17 -39.70 6.35 4.36
C SER A 17 -39.58 5.01 5.11
N LYS A 18 -40.66 4.57 5.79
CA LYS A 18 -40.73 3.27 6.46
C LYS A 18 -40.68 2.12 5.45
N LYS A 19 -41.51 2.16 4.39
CA LYS A 19 -41.51 1.17 3.31
C LYS A 19 -40.16 1.11 2.58
N GLN A 20 -39.48 2.24 2.43
CA GLN A 20 -38.16 2.31 1.81
C GLN A 20 -37.06 1.73 2.72
N ARG A 21 -37.15 1.92 4.04
CA ARG A 21 -36.29 1.24 5.03
C ARG A 21 -36.56 -0.27 5.09
N GLU A 22 -37.82 -0.69 5.03
CA GLU A 22 -38.21 -2.11 5.00
C GLU A 22 -37.78 -2.78 3.69
N ALA A 23 -37.90 -2.09 2.55
CA ALA A 23 -37.39 -2.57 1.26
C ALA A 23 -35.86 -2.67 1.23
N ASN A 24 -35.15 -1.76 1.92
CA ASN A 24 -33.69 -1.87 2.11
C ASN A 24 -33.30 -2.97 3.10
N SER A 25 -34.12 -3.23 4.13
CA SER A 25 -33.91 -4.32 5.10
C SER A 25 -34.11 -5.71 4.49
N ASN A 26 -34.90 -5.80 3.40
CA ASN A 26 -35.14 -7.04 2.65
C ASN A 26 -34.13 -7.28 1.51
N ARG A 27 -33.11 -6.42 1.34
CA ARG A 27 -31.95 -6.76 0.52
C ARG A 27 -31.03 -7.64 1.36
N THR A 28 -31.22 -8.95 1.31
CA THR A 28 -30.19 -9.93 1.70
C THR A 28 -29.06 -9.86 0.67
N GLY A 29 -28.28 -8.78 0.72
CA GLY A 29 -26.95 -8.78 0.13
C GLY A 29 -26.12 -9.86 0.82
N PRO A 30 -25.16 -10.48 0.14
CA PRO A 30 -24.27 -11.43 0.79
C PRO A 30 -23.59 -10.75 1.98
N VAL A 31 -23.74 -11.34 3.17
CA VAL A 31 -23.14 -10.84 4.41
C VAL A 31 -21.62 -11.01 4.28
N GLU A 32 -20.89 -9.90 4.34
CA GLU A 32 -19.43 -9.92 4.33
C GLU A 32 -18.92 -10.70 5.55
N LYS A 33 -18.17 -11.77 5.29
CA LYS A 33 -17.55 -12.61 6.31
C LYS A 33 -16.11 -12.19 6.53
N LEU A 34 -15.73 -11.95 7.77
CA LEU A 34 -14.33 -11.81 8.17
C LEU A 34 -13.67 -13.18 8.22
N LEU A 35 -12.71 -13.44 7.32
CA LEU A 35 -12.00 -14.72 7.24
C LEU A 35 -10.70 -14.72 8.04
N ASN A 36 -10.00 -13.59 8.08
CA ASN A 36 -8.78 -13.40 8.87
C ASN A 36 -8.71 -11.96 9.39
N ARG A 37 -8.31 -11.79 10.65
CA ARG A 37 -8.14 -10.45 11.27
C ARG A 37 -6.91 -9.72 10.76
N ASP A 38 -5.85 -10.45 10.43
CA ASP A 38 -4.60 -9.89 9.94
C ASP A 38 -3.77 -10.94 9.19
N ILE A 39 -3.73 -10.84 7.85
CA ILE A 39 -2.93 -11.74 7.01
C ILE A 39 -1.41 -11.53 7.25
N ALA A 40 -1.02 -10.35 7.71
CA ALA A 40 0.36 -9.99 8.01
C ALA A 40 0.83 -10.45 9.40
N ARG A 41 -0.06 -11.03 10.23
CA ARG A 41 0.27 -11.62 11.55
C ARG A 41 1.06 -10.68 12.47
N GLY A 42 0.78 -9.37 12.41
CA GLY A 42 1.41 -8.34 13.23
C GLY A 42 2.81 -7.89 12.77
N TYR A 43 3.29 -8.34 11.61
CA TYR A 43 4.56 -7.85 11.07
C TYR A 43 4.46 -6.40 10.56
N GLU A 44 3.28 -5.98 10.09
CA GLU A 44 3.01 -4.61 9.67
C GLU A 44 2.54 -3.73 10.83
N LYS A 45 2.71 -2.41 10.69
CA LYS A 45 2.23 -1.43 11.69
C LYS A 45 0.71 -1.35 11.79
N VAL A 46 0.01 -1.77 10.74
CA VAL A 46 -1.45 -1.79 10.65
C VAL A 46 -1.91 -3.17 10.18
N PRO A 47 -2.97 -3.74 10.77
CA PRO A 47 -3.45 -5.06 10.38
C PRO A 47 -4.11 -5.01 9.00
N ILE A 48 -3.97 -6.10 8.25
CA ILE A 48 -4.59 -6.26 6.92
C ILE A 48 -5.65 -7.39 7.02
N PRO A 49 -6.92 -7.06 7.32
CA PRO A 49 -7.98 -8.06 7.40
C PRO A 49 -8.31 -8.67 6.03
N CYS A 50 -8.77 -9.92 6.04
CA CYS A 50 -9.29 -10.63 4.87
C CYS A 50 -10.79 -10.85 5.01
N VAL A 51 -11.57 -10.42 4.01
CA VAL A 51 -13.03 -10.55 3.99
C VAL A 51 -13.56 -11.17 2.71
N ASN A 52 -14.70 -11.85 2.78
CA ASN A 52 -15.37 -12.43 1.62
C ASN A 52 -16.88 -12.22 1.71
N ALA A 53 -17.44 -11.56 0.69
CA ALA A 53 -18.87 -11.34 0.50
C ALA A 53 -19.37 -11.90 -0.84
N VAL A 54 -18.60 -12.76 -1.51
CA VAL A 54 -18.90 -13.22 -2.88
C VAL A 54 -19.19 -14.72 -2.90
N ASP A 55 -18.30 -15.52 -2.34
CA ASP A 55 -18.36 -16.98 -2.41
C ASP A 55 -17.94 -17.62 -1.06
N SER A 56 -17.67 -18.93 -1.07
CA SER A 56 -17.20 -19.68 0.10
C SER A 56 -15.68 -19.87 0.14
N GLU A 57 -14.92 -19.18 -0.72
CA GLU A 57 -13.46 -19.31 -0.78
C GLU A 57 -12.84 -18.86 0.56
N PRO A 58 -11.99 -19.68 1.19
CA PRO A 58 -11.31 -19.31 2.44
C PRO A 58 -10.23 -18.25 2.19
N CYS A 59 -9.71 -17.67 3.28
CA CYS A 59 -8.54 -16.78 3.19
C CYS A 59 -7.38 -17.54 2.53
N PRO A 60 -6.67 -16.97 1.55
CA PRO A 60 -5.56 -17.65 0.89
C PRO A 60 -4.46 -18.06 1.87
N ASP A 61 -3.99 -19.31 1.75
CA ASP A 61 -2.96 -19.91 2.60
C ASP A 61 -1.84 -20.61 1.81
N ASN A 62 -1.92 -20.59 0.48
CA ASN A 62 -0.94 -21.16 -0.44
C ASN A 62 0.29 -20.26 -0.68
N TYR A 63 0.59 -19.34 0.24
CA TYR A 63 1.75 -18.46 0.22
C TYR A 63 2.22 -18.15 1.65
N LYS A 64 3.45 -17.64 1.76
CA LYS A 64 3.99 -17.13 3.02
C LYS A 64 4.03 -15.60 2.97
N TYR A 65 3.27 -14.94 3.85
CA TYR A 65 3.43 -13.49 4.06
C TYR A 65 4.84 -13.20 4.61
N VAL A 66 5.54 -12.28 3.95
CA VAL A 66 6.84 -11.74 4.35
C VAL A 66 6.75 -10.21 4.33
N PRO A 67 7.22 -9.50 5.39
CA PRO A 67 7.17 -8.04 5.45
C PRO A 67 8.30 -7.36 4.66
N ASP A 68 9.37 -8.09 4.39
CA ASP A 68 10.56 -7.62 3.67
C ASP A 68 10.96 -8.65 2.61
N SER A 69 11.54 -8.17 1.51
CA SER A 69 11.95 -9.04 0.39
C SER A 69 13.00 -10.03 0.83
N CYS A 70 12.88 -11.28 0.40
CA CYS A 70 13.75 -12.39 0.80
C CYS A 70 14.53 -12.96 -0.39
N VAL A 71 15.60 -13.69 -0.09
CA VAL A 71 16.41 -14.41 -1.08
C VAL A 71 16.48 -15.88 -0.68
N THR A 72 16.32 -16.77 -1.64
CA THR A 72 16.42 -18.24 -1.46
C THR A 72 17.73 -18.79 -2.01
N SER A 73 18.32 -18.08 -2.99
CA SER A 73 19.63 -18.34 -3.56
C SER A 73 20.58 -17.18 -3.28
N PRO A 74 21.91 -17.42 -3.18
CA PRO A 74 22.88 -16.35 -2.98
C PRO A 74 22.77 -15.28 -4.09
N MET A 75 22.47 -14.05 -3.69
CA MET A 75 22.52 -12.88 -4.55
C MET A 75 23.63 -11.94 -4.09
N ASN A 76 24.37 -11.39 -5.06
CA ASN A 76 25.47 -10.47 -4.81
C ASN A 76 24.95 -9.05 -4.53
N ILE A 77 24.13 -8.90 -3.48
CA ILE A 77 23.68 -7.59 -3.00
C ILE A 77 24.82 -6.96 -2.21
N ASP A 78 25.34 -5.84 -2.69
CA ASP A 78 26.37 -5.09 -1.99
C ASP A 78 25.81 -4.45 -0.71
N LYS A 79 26.27 -4.95 0.44
CA LYS A 79 25.89 -4.49 1.77
C LYS A 79 27.03 -3.72 2.45
N ASN A 80 28.09 -3.38 1.73
CA ASN A 80 29.20 -2.65 2.30
C ASN A 80 28.80 -1.20 2.62
N ILE A 81 28.79 -0.86 3.91
CA ILE A 81 28.45 0.48 4.39
C ILE A 81 29.31 1.58 3.75
N THR A 82 30.56 1.29 3.40
CA THR A 82 31.47 2.28 2.80
C THR A 82 31.11 2.64 1.37
N HIS A 83 30.30 1.81 0.70
CA HIS A 83 29.82 2.08 -0.67
C HIS A 83 28.51 2.88 -0.66
N LEU A 84 27.86 3.04 0.50
CA LEU A 84 26.65 3.86 0.59
C LEU A 84 26.98 5.34 0.39
N GLN A 85 26.25 5.95 -0.53
CA GLN A 85 26.19 7.40 -0.62
C GLN A 85 25.31 7.95 0.52
N TYR A 86 25.79 8.97 1.24
CA TYR A 86 25.14 9.51 2.43
C TYR A 86 25.20 11.03 2.51
N CYS A 87 24.19 11.65 3.15
CA CYS A 87 24.21 13.09 3.40
C CYS A 87 24.83 13.43 4.77
N VAL A 88 25.39 14.64 4.89
CA VAL A 88 25.88 15.23 6.15
C VAL A 88 24.93 16.28 6.73
N CYS A 89 23.67 16.27 6.28
CA CYS A 89 22.62 17.19 6.70
C CYS A 89 22.49 17.27 8.23
N LYS A 90 22.27 18.48 8.73
CA LYS A 90 21.93 18.77 10.12
C LYS A 90 20.47 19.22 10.30
N ASP A 91 19.78 19.45 9.18
CA ASP A 91 18.37 19.76 9.09
C ASP A 91 17.53 18.49 8.89
N ASP A 92 16.26 18.64 8.50
CA ASP A 92 15.34 17.55 8.20
C ASP A 92 15.46 17.01 6.77
N CYS A 93 16.55 17.32 6.06
CA CYS A 93 16.80 16.92 4.66
C CYS A 93 15.78 17.46 3.64
N SER A 94 15.05 18.53 3.98
CA SER A 94 14.20 19.25 3.01
C SER A 94 14.99 20.24 2.13
N SER A 95 16.23 20.57 2.49
CA SER A 95 17.07 21.49 1.74
C SER A 95 17.59 20.90 0.43
N ALA A 96 17.78 21.75 -0.57
CA ALA A 96 18.37 21.38 -1.87
C ALA A 96 19.83 20.87 -1.77
N GLY A 97 20.50 21.11 -0.64
CA GLY A 97 21.85 20.63 -0.36
C GLY A 97 21.92 19.18 0.13
N CYS A 98 20.78 18.50 0.34
CA CYS A 98 20.78 17.10 0.72
C CYS A 98 21.28 16.21 -0.41
N MET A 99 22.46 15.59 -0.23
CA MET A 99 23.06 14.70 -1.23
C MET A 99 22.11 13.57 -1.66
N CYS A 100 21.40 12.93 -0.72
CA CYS A 100 20.44 11.86 -1.02
C CYS A 100 19.30 12.36 -1.93
N GLY A 101 18.82 13.59 -1.68
CA GLY A 101 17.86 14.25 -2.55
C GLY A 101 18.43 14.49 -3.95
N GLN A 102 19.67 14.96 -4.05
CA GLN A 102 20.34 15.22 -5.34
C GLN A 102 20.52 13.96 -6.20
N LEU A 103 20.78 12.80 -5.60
CA LEU A 103 20.81 11.50 -6.31
C LEU A 103 19.47 11.17 -6.97
N SER A 104 18.39 11.70 -6.40
CA SER A 104 17.02 11.57 -6.89
C SER A 104 16.58 12.79 -7.71
N LEU A 105 17.52 13.61 -8.19
CA LEU A 105 17.34 14.97 -8.73
C LEU A 105 16.97 16.01 -7.67
N ARG A 106 16.03 15.68 -6.76
CA ARG A 106 15.67 16.44 -5.56
C ARG A 106 14.97 15.52 -4.55
N CYS A 107 14.78 15.99 -3.32
CA CYS A 107 13.83 15.34 -2.42
C CYS A 107 12.41 15.52 -2.98
N TRP A 108 11.74 14.40 -3.30
CA TRP A 108 10.40 14.36 -3.88
C TRP A 108 9.29 14.30 -2.84
N TYR A 109 9.62 14.27 -1.55
CA TYR A 109 8.64 14.18 -0.48
C TYR A 109 8.32 15.56 0.11
N ASP A 110 7.03 15.85 0.23
CA ASP A 110 6.53 16.99 0.96
C ASP A 110 6.65 16.80 2.48
N LYS A 111 6.25 17.82 3.24
CA LYS A 111 6.26 17.79 4.70
C LYS A 111 5.31 16.75 5.31
N GLU A 112 4.33 16.27 4.56
CA GLU A 112 3.39 15.20 4.93
C GLU A 112 3.82 13.82 4.36
N SER A 113 5.05 13.69 3.85
CA SER A 113 5.61 12.45 3.29
C SER A 113 4.88 11.94 2.04
N ARG A 114 4.35 12.86 1.22
CA ARG A 114 3.73 12.57 -0.08
C ARG A 114 4.62 13.04 -1.21
N LEU A 115 4.54 12.37 -2.36
CA LEU A 115 5.19 12.83 -3.58
C LEU A 115 4.68 14.22 -3.98
N LEU A 116 5.60 15.09 -4.37
CA LEU A 116 5.29 16.41 -4.90
C LEU A 116 4.47 16.30 -6.20
N PRO A 117 3.58 17.27 -6.50
CA PRO A 117 2.77 17.26 -7.72
C PRO A 117 3.58 17.22 -9.02
N GLU A 118 4.81 17.71 -9.00
CA GLU A 118 5.71 17.73 -10.17
C GLU A 118 6.43 16.39 -10.39
N PHE A 119 6.19 15.37 -9.55
CA PHE A 119 6.75 14.04 -9.74
C PHE A 119 6.20 13.39 -11.01
N CYS A 120 7.10 12.99 -11.93
CA CYS A 120 6.72 12.31 -13.16
C CYS A 120 6.30 10.86 -12.85
N ASN A 121 5.02 10.53 -13.04
CA ASN A 121 4.52 9.17 -12.81
C ASN A 121 4.72 8.26 -14.04
N GLU A 122 4.90 8.83 -15.23
CA GLU A 122 5.10 8.06 -16.48
C GLU A 122 6.53 7.52 -16.56
N GLU A 123 7.51 8.34 -16.18
CA GLU A 123 8.93 7.96 -16.10
C GLU A 123 9.51 8.40 -14.75
N PRO A 124 9.22 7.64 -13.66
CA PRO A 124 9.66 8.02 -12.33
C PRO A 124 11.19 7.98 -12.21
N PRO A 125 11.82 9.00 -11.60
CA PRO A 125 13.24 8.93 -11.25
C PRO A 125 13.47 7.90 -10.13
N LEU A 126 14.69 7.37 -10.05
CA LEU A 126 15.10 6.58 -8.89
C LEU A 126 15.10 7.49 -7.64
N ILE A 127 14.53 6.98 -6.54
CA ILE A 127 14.51 7.68 -5.26
C ILE A 127 15.53 7.02 -4.32
N PHE A 128 16.49 7.82 -3.86
CA PHE A 128 17.48 7.46 -2.86
C PHE A 128 17.09 8.07 -1.52
N GLU A 129 16.45 7.28 -0.67
CA GLU A 129 16.16 7.68 0.70
C GLU A 129 17.44 7.79 1.55
N CYS A 130 17.38 8.59 2.61
CA CYS A 130 18.45 8.63 3.60
C CYS A 130 18.61 7.26 4.26
N ASN A 131 19.85 6.87 4.52
CA ASN A 131 20.24 5.57 5.07
C ASN A 131 21.00 5.73 6.41
N HIS A 132 21.52 4.64 6.96
CA HIS A 132 22.18 4.64 8.27
C HIS A 132 23.59 5.27 8.27
N ALA A 133 24.21 5.48 7.11
CA ALA A 133 25.45 6.23 6.98
C ALA A 133 25.23 7.76 6.96
N CYS A 134 23.99 8.21 6.80
CA CYS A 134 23.65 9.65 6.83
C CYS A 134 23.78 10.23 8.24
N SER A 135 24.20 11.50 8.33
CA SER A 135 24.26 12.23 9.60
C SER A 135 22.89 12.72 10.11
N CYS A 136 21.85 12.64 9.28
CA CYS A 136 20.51 13.12 9.62
C CYS A 136 19.80 12.18 10.60
N TRP A 137 18.81 12.70 11.31
CA TRP A 137 17.98 11.92 12.22
C TRP A 137 17.06 10.92 11.48
N ARG A 138 16.56 9.92 12.21
CA ARG A 138 15.63 8.89 11.67
C ARG A 138 14.27 9.44 11.23
N ASN A 139 13.92 10.65 11.65
CA ASN A 139 12.67 11.33 11.30
C ASN A 139 12.85 12.42 10.23
N CYS A 140 13.97 12.44 9.50
CA CYS A 140 14.13 13.37 8.38
C CYS A 140 13.11 13.09 7.27
N LYS A 141 12.87 14.09 6.40
CA LYS A 141 11.84 14.04 5.35
C LYS A 141 12.12 13.03 4.25
N ASN A 142 13.39 12.69 4.03
CA ASN A 142 13.79 11.73 3.00
C ASN A 142 13.81 10.28 3.50
N ARG A 143 12.77 9.87 4.25
CA ARG A 143 12.55 8.51 4.78
C ARG A 143 11.05 8.22 4.82
N VAL A 144 10.47 7.75 3.72
CA VAL A 144 9.02 7.49 3.58
C VAL A 144 8.76 6.00 3.42
N VAL A 145 9.34 5.36 2.41
CA VAL A 145 9.16 3.94 2.08
C VAL A 145 9.72 3.05 3.19
N GLN A 146 10.94 3.34 3.68
CA GLN A 146 11.57 2.57 4.76
C GLN A 146 10.80 2.60 6.11
N ASN A 147 9.79 3.47 6.22
CA ASN A 147 8.93 3.51 7.38
C ASN A 147 7.73 2.54 7.29
N GLY A 148 7.63 1.75 6.23
CA GLY A 148 6.66 0.66 6.09
C GLY A 148 5.21 1.11 5.86
N LEU A 149 4.33 0.11 5.72
CA LEU A 149 2.90 0.30 5.47
C LEU A 149 2.22 1.06 6.63
N ARG A 150 1.42 2.07 6.28
CA ARG A 150 0.62 2.89 7.23
C ARG A 150 -0.85 3.02 6.85
N ILE A 151 -1.20 2.65 5.61
CA ILE A 151 -2.55 2.78 5.07
C ILE A 151 -3.37 1.55 5.48
N ARG A 152 -4.61 1.76 5.93
CA ARG A 152 -5.51 0.66 6.27
C ARG A 152 -6.02 -0.01 4.98
N LEU A 153 -5.42 -1.14 4.64
CA LEU A 153 -5.78 -1.98 3.50
C LEU A 153 -6.67 -3.15 3.96
N GLN A 154 -7.41 -3.74 3.03
CA GLN A 154 -8.21 -4.95 3.24
C GLN A 154 -8.09 -5.86 2.02
N LEU A 155 -7.74 -7.12 2.27
CA LEU A 155 -7.83 -8.18 1.28
C LEU A 155 -9.31 -8.57 1.15
N PHE A 156 -9.85 -8.56 -0.06
CA PHE A 156 -11.26 -8.86 -0.29
C PHE A 156 -11.47 -9.73 -1.53
N ARG A 157 -12.51 -10.55 -1.50
CA ARG A 157 -12.94 -11.33 -2.66
C ARG A 157 -13.66 -10.43 -3.66
N THR A 158 -13.12 -10.34 -4.88
CA THR A 158 -13.75 -9.61 -6.00
C THR A 158 -14.79 -10.49 -6.69
N GLN A 159 -15.66 -9.90 -7.52
CA GLN A 159 -16.69 -10.66 -8.25
C GLN A 159 -16.12 -11.55 -9.37
N MET A 160 -15.00 -11.15 -9.99
CA MET A 160 -14.50 -11.82 -11.22
C MET A 160 -12.99 -12.02 -11.28
N MET A 161 -12.20 -11.34 -10.46
CA MET A 161 -10.73 -11.30 -10.55
C MET A 161 -10.06 -12.04 -9.38
N GLY A 162 -10.79 -12.89 -8.66
CA GLY A 162 -10.29 -13.55 -7.47
C GLY A 162 -10.10 -12.59 -6.30
N TRP A 163 -8.94 -12.62 -5.65
CA TRP A 163 -8.61 -11.77 -4.50
C TRP A 163 -8.06 -10.41 -4.96
N GLY A 164 -8.51 -9.34 -4.31
CA GLY A 164 -8.03 -7.98 -4.55
C GLY A 164 -7.75 -7.24 -3.25
N VAL A 165 -7.07 -6.10 -3.34
CA VAL A 165 -6.80 -5.21 -2.21
C VAL A 165 -7.59 -3.92 -2.39
N LYS A 166 -8.29 -3.49 -1.35
CA LYS A 166 -8.95 -2.18 -1.31
C LYS A 166 -8.48 -1.39 -0.08
N THR A 167 -8.63 -0.07 -0.15
CA THR A 167 -8.40 0.82 1.00
C THR A 167 -9.65 0.96 1.86
N LEU A 168 -9.46 1.16 3.16
CA LEU A 168 -10.50 1.47 4.15
C LEU A 168 -10.54 2.96 4.53
N GLN A 169 -9.79 3.79 3.78
CA GLN A 169 -9.68 5.23 3.99
C GLN A 169 -9.33 5.95 2.69
N ASP A 170 -9.63 7.24 2.61
CA ASP A 170 -9.15 8.07 1.51
C ASP A 170 -7.63 8.15 1.54
N ILE A 171 -7.02 8.08 0.35
CA ILE A 171 -5.57 8.16 0.17
C ILE A 171 -5.28 9.42 -0.64
N PRO A 172 -4.67 10.47 -0.05
CA PRO A 172 -4.24 11.63 -0.81
C PRO A 172 -3.25 11.25 -1.91
N GLN A 173 -3.28 11.97 -3.03
CA GLN A 173 -2.32 11.77 -4.13
C GLN A 173 -0.86 11.86 -3.62
N GLY A 174 0.01 11.02 -4.17
CA GLY A 174 1.43 10.95 -3.81
C GLY A 174 1.73 10.20 -2.51
N THR A 175 0.73 9.68 -1.80
CA THR A 175 0.94 8.91 -0.57
C THR A 175 1.53 7.54 -0.90
N PHE A 176 2.61 7.16 -0.22
CA PHE A 176 3.12 5.80 -0.26
C PHE A 176 2.08 4.81 0.29
N VAL A 177 1.79 3.76 -0.48
CA VAL A 177 0.79 2.74 -0.13
C VAL A 177 1.46 1.53 0.50
N CYS A 178 2.17 0.73 -0.30
CA CYS A 178 2.90 -0.46 0.13
C CYS A 178 4.02 -0.77 -0.88
N GLU A 179 4.94 -1.65 -0.48
CA GLU A 179 5.98 -2.19 -1.35
C GLU A 179 5.51 -3.48 -2.02
N TYR A 180 6.02 -3.76 -3.22
CA TYR A 180 5.90 -5.08 -3.83
C TYR A 180 6.99 -5.99 -3.25
N VAL A 181 6.62 -6.74 -2.21
CA VAL A 181 7.54 -7.61 -1.47
C VAL A 181 7.45 -9.04 -1.98
N GLY A 182 8.59 -9.70 -2.15
CA GLY A 182 8.63 -11.08 -2.62
C GLY A 182 10.00 -11.74 -2.49
N GLU A 183 10.15 -12.87 -3.18
CA GLU A 183 11.41 -13.57 -3.36
C GLU A 183 12.19 -12.89 -4.51
N ILE A 184 13.40 -12.40 -4.23
CA ILE A 184 14.28 -11.86 -5.26
C ILE A 184 15.00 -13.04 -5.92
N ILE A 185 14.81 -13.17 -7.23
CA ILE A 185 15.38 -14.23 -8.08
C ILE A 185 16.09 -13.62 -9.28
N SER A 186 16.97 -14.39 -9.93
CA SER A 186 17.57 -13.99 -11.21
C SER A 186 16.63 -14.26 -12.38
N ASP A 187 16.86 -13.62 -13.52
CA ASP A 187 16.10 -13.85 -14.75
C ASP A 187 16.11 -15.35 -15.15
N ALA A 188 17.27 -16.01 -15.02
CA ALA A 188 17.40 -17.44 -15.30
C ALA A 188 16.55 -18.34 -14.38
N GLU A 189 16.36 -17.94 -13.12
CA GLU A 189 15.46 -18.64 -12.19
C GLU A 189 13.99 -18.31 -12.50
N ALA A 190 13.70 -17.08 -12.92
CA ALA A 190 12.34 -16.69 -13.33
C ALA A 190 11.87 -17.48 -14.57
N ASP A 191 12.74 -17.70 -15.57
CA ASP A 191 12.44 -18.42 -16.82
C ASP A 191 12.03 -19.89 -16.61
N VAL A 192 12.41 -20.50 -15.49
CA VAL A 192 12.08 -21.92 -15.18
C VAL A 192 10.88 -22.07 -14.25
N ARG A 193 10.30 -20.96 -13.75
CA ARG A 193 9.11 -21.00 -12.89
C ARG A 193 7.88 -21.31 -13.74
N GLU A 194 7.09 -22.30 -13.33
CA GLU A 194 5.85 -22.67 -14.02
C GLU A 194 4.76 -21.58 -13.92
N ASN A 195 4.81 -20.74 -12.86
CA ASN A 195 3.84 -19.69 -12.61
C ASN A 195 4.52 -18.32 -12.55
N ASP A 196 4.21 -17.48 -13.53
CA ASP A 196 4.73 -16.12 -13.72
C ASP A 196 3.74 -15.03 -13.28
N SER A 197 2.55 -15.40 -12.78
CA SER A 197 1.46 -14.46 -12.47
C SER A 197 1.79 -13.47 -11.34
N TYR A 198 2.86 -13.72 -10.59
CA TYR A 198 3.31 -12.92 -9.44
C TYR A 198 4.78 -12.49 -9.60
N LEU A 199 5.25 -12.29 -10.83
CA LEU A 199 6.58 -11.74 -11.10
C LEU A 199 6.51 -10.23 -11.32
N PHE A 200 7.50 -9.52 -10.79
CA PHE A 200 7.73 -8.10 -11.05
C PHE A 200 9.18 -7.92 -11.49
N SER A 201 9.39 -7.46 -12.72
CA SER A 201 10.73 -7.29 -13.30
C SER A 201 11.44 -6.07 -12.71
N LEU A 202 12.72 -6.24 -12.35
CA LEU A 202 13.58 -5.16 -11.86
C LEU A 202 14.52 -4.70 -12.98
N ASP A 203 14.13 -3.66 -13.70
CA ASP A 203 14.96 -3.11 -14.77
C ASP A 203 16.14 -2.34 -14.18
N SER A 204 17.36 -2.78 -14.50
CA SER A 204 18.55 -1.99 -14.21
C SER A 204 18.75 -0.93 -15.29
N LYS A 205 18.56 0.36 -14.95
CA LYS A 205 19.04 1.47 -15.79
C LYS A 205 20.55 1.60 -15.62
N VAL A 206 21.31 0.59 -16.03
CA VAL A 206 22.77 0.73 -16.16
C VAL A 206 23.02 1.53 -17.43
N SER A 207 23.34 2.82 -17.27
CA SER A 207 23.98 3.59 -18.33
C SER A 207 25.20 2.81 -18.81
N PRO A 208 25.39 2.56 -20.12
CA PRO A 208 26.65 2.01 -20.59
C PRO A 208 27.76 2.98 -20.17
N SER A 209 28.74 2.45 -19.42
CA SER A 209 30.00 3.12 -19.09
C SER A 209 30.77 3.54 -20.33
#